data_AF-A0A314ZET5-F1
#
_entry.id   AF-A0A314ZET5-F1
#
_cell.length_a   1.000
_cell.length_b   1.000
_cell.length_c   1.000
_cell.angle_alpha   90.00
_cell.angle_beta   90.00
_cell.angle_gamma   90.00
#
_symmetry.space_group_name_H-M   'P 1'
#
loop_
_entity.id
_entity.type
_entity.pdbx_description
1 polymer ?
#
loop_
_entity_poly.entity_id
_entity_poly.type
_entity_poly.pdbx_seq_one_letter_code
_entity_poly.pdbx_strand_id
1 'polypeptide(L)'
;MALSNIATLVFVVMMAFSGACSGVVYRVGDSAGWTSRGLADHNNWASTKDFNVGDTLTFAYNNQFHKVMQVSDQDFQSCNASAISTYTSGSDTITPKRPGHCYFHCGAPGHCQAG
;
A
#
# COMPACT_ATOMS: atom_id res chain seq x y z
N MET A 1 -21.53 35.59 28.85
CA MET A 1 -22.51 34.96 27.93
C MET A 1 -22.05 35.01 26.47
N ALA A 2 -21.68 36.17 25.91
CA ALA A 2 -21.21 36.28 24.51
C ALA A 2 -19.96 35.45 24.15
N LEU A 3 -18.94 35.41 25.03
CA LEU A 3 -17.70 34.64 24.80
C LEU A 3 -17.92 33.11 24.76
N SER A 4 -18.84 32.60 25.59
CA SER A 4 -19.22 31.18 25.60
C SER A 4 -19.90 30.80 24.27
N ASN A 5 -20.83 31.65 23.80
CA ASN A 5 -21.54 31.41 22.54
C ASN A 5 -20.60 31.42 21.32
N ILE A 6 -19.57 32.28 21.30
CA ILE A 6 -18.57 32.32 20.24
C ILE A 6 -17.72 31.05 20.26
N ALA A 7 -17.26 30.61 21.44
CA ALA A 7 -16.47 29.38 21.57
C ALA A 7 -17.24 28.14 21.11
N THR A 8 -18.53 28.04 21.48
CA THR A 8 -19.41 26.96 21.02
C THR A 8 -19.60 26.99 19.50
N LEU A 9 -19.80 28.18 18.91
CA LEU A 9 -19.97 28.33 17.47
C LEU A 9 -18.72 27.90 16.69
N VAL A 10 -17.52 28.30 17.17
CA VAL A 10 -16.24 27.90 16.55
C VAL A 10 -16.03 26.39 16.63
N PHE A 11 -16.37 25.76 17.75
CA PHE A 11 -16.26 24.32 17.92
C PHE A 11 -17.20 23.54 17.00
N VAL A 12 -18.45 24.00 16.85
CA VAL A 12 -19.44 23.43 15.92
C VAL A 12 -18.98 23.56 14.47
N VAL A 13 -18.40 24.70 14.09
CA VAL A 13 -17.83 24.91 12.76
C VAL A 13 -16.65 23.97 12.50
N MET A 14 -15.73 23.79 13.46
CA MET A 14 -14.60 22.85 13.28
C MET A 14 -15.04 21.39 13.13
N MET A 15 -16.06 20.94 13.87
CA MET A 15 -16.66 19.61 13.68
C MET A 15 -17.38 19.46 12.33
N ALA A 16 -17.98 20.53 11.81
CA ALA A 16 -18.60 20.51 10.49
C ALA A 16 -17.57 20.37 9.34
N PHE A 17 -16.30 20.75 9.59
CA PHE A 17 -15.19 20.62 8.64
C PHE A 17 -14.32 19.36 8.83
N SER A 18 -14.56 18.55 9.86
CA SER A 18 -13.91 17.24 9.99
C SER A 18 -14.57 16.23 9.05
N GLY A 19 -14.26 16.33 7.75
CA GLY A 19 -14.56 15.26 6.79
C GLY A 19 -13.76 14.01 7.11
N ALA A 20 -14.40 12.84 7.02
CA ALA A 20 -13.69 11.56 7.09
C ALA A 20 -12.79 11.42 5.85
N CYS A 21 -11.49 11.62 6.01
CA CYS A 21 -10.51 11.29 4.97
C CYS A 21 -10.30 9.78 4.98
N SER A 22 -10.91 9.07 4.02
CA SER A 22 -10.60 7.67 3.76
C SER A 22 -9.65 7.61 2.56
N GLY A 23 -8.54 6.89 2.70
CA GLY A 23 -7.68 6.58 1.57
C GLY A 23 -8.34 5.61 0.59
N VAL A 24 -7.83 5.58 -0.63
CA VAL A 24 -8.21 4.64 -1.69
C VAL A 24 -7.61 3.27 -1.40
N VAL A 25 -8.34 2.20 -1.71
CA VAL A 25 -7.83 0.82 -1.65
C VAL A 25 -7.47 0.35 -3.05
N TYR A 26 -6.20 0.06 -3.27
CA TYR A 26 -5.66 -0.47 -4.50
C TYR A 26 -5.39 -1.98 -4.38
N ARG A 27 -6.03 -2.77 -5.23
CA ARG A 27 -5.69 -4.19 -5.37
C ARG A 27 -4.48 -4.31 -6.29
N VAL A 28 -3.36 -4.77 -5.75
CA VAL A 28 -2.10 -4.85 -6.50
C VAL A 28 -2.26 -5.81 -7.67
N GLY A 29 -1.98 -5.34 -8.89
CA GLY A 29 -2.18 -6.09 -10.13
C GLY A 29 -3.64 -6.21 -10.58
N ASP A 30 -4.54 -5.38 -10.06
CA ASP A 30 -5.98 -5.34 -10.38
C ASP A 30 -6.60 -6.74 -10.36
N SER A 31 -7.15 -7.27 -11.46
CA SER A 31 -7.77 -8.60 -11.51
C SER A 31 -6.77 -9.75 -11.42
N ALA A 32 -5.56 -9.58 -11.97
CA ALA A 32 -4.50 -10.59 -11.99
C ALA A 32 -3.91 -10.86 -10.60
N GLY A 33 -3.92 -9.86 -9.72
CA GLY A 33 -3.43 -9.97 -8.35
C GLY A 33 -1.89 -10.01 -8.27
N TRP A 34 -1.40 -10.53 -7.15
CA TRP A 34 0.03 -10.69 -6.90
C TRP A 34 0.52 -12.06 -7.38
N THR A 35 1.32 -12.07 -8.45
CA THR A 35 1.65 -13.28 -9.22
C THR A 35 2.96 -13.11 -9.97
N SER A 36 3.74 -14.18 -10.14
CA SER A 36 4.99 -14.21 -10.92
C SER A 36 4.81 -14.90 -12.29
N ARG A 37 3.57 -15.07 -12.74
CA ARG A 37 3.24 -15.79 -13.99
C ARG A 37 3.29 -14.92 -15.26
N GLY A 38 3.80 -13.68 -15.17
CA GLY A 38 3.79 -12.72 -16.28
C GLY A 38 2.38 -12.28 -16.70
N LEU A 39 1.37 -12.47 -15.83
CA LEU A 39 -0.02 -12.07 -16.09
C LEU A 39 -0.27 -10.58 -15.81
N ALA A 40 0.64 -9.93 -15.09
CA ALA A 40 0.63 -8.51 -14.81
C ALA A 40 2.07 -7.99 -14.77
N ASP A 41 2.28 -6.80 -15.32
CA ASP A 41 3.48 -6.01 -15.07
C ASP A 41 3.17 -5.06 -13.91
N HIS A 42 3.68 -5.37 -12.73
CA HIS A 42 3.39 -4.60 -11.51
C HIS A 42 4.00 -3.20 -11.53
N ASN A 43 5.09 -2.98 -12.28
CA ASN A 43 5.70 -1.66 -12.43
C ASN A 43 4.84 -0.78 -13.36
N ASN A 44 4.35 -1.35 -14.47
CA ASN A 44 3.38 -0.66 -15.32
C ASN A 44 2.06 -0.41 -14.59
N TRP A 45 1.55 -1.39 -13.84
CA TRP A 45 0.35 -1.19 -13.01
C TRP A 45 0.53 -0.02 -12.05
N ALA A 46 1.66 0.03 -11.34
CA ALA A 46 1.94 1.10 -10.38
C ALA A 46 2.02 2.49 -11.03
N SER A 47 2.55 2.60 -12.26
CA SER A 47 2.64 3.88 -12.97
C SER A 47 1.29 4.43 -13.45
N THR A 48 0.24 3.60 -13.45
CA THR A 48 -1.14 4.03 -13.78
C THR A 48 -1.93 4.54 -12.57
N LYS A 49 -1.36 4.52 -11.36
CA LYS A 49 -2.06 4.90 -10.12
C LYS A 49 -1.43 6.12 -9.47
N ASP A 50 -2.25 6.94 -8.83
CA ASP A 50 -1.82 8.04 -7.98
C ASP A 50 -1.93 7.63 -6.50
N PHE A 51 -0.79 7.28 -5.90
CA PHE A 51 -0.75 6.85 -4.49
C PHE A 51 -0.59 8.05 -3.55
N ASN A 52 -1.48 8.15 -2.57
CA ASN A 52 -1.46 9.15 -1.52
C ASN A 52 -1.21 8.52 -0.15
N VAL A 53 -0.68 9.31 0.79
CA VAL A 53 -0.56 8.87 2.18
C VAL A 53 -1.96 8.61 2.75
N GLY A 54 -2.14 7.42 3.35
CA GLY A 54 -3.43 6.95 3.83
C GLY A 54 -4.12 5.97 2.88
N ASP A 55 -3.69 5.89 1.62
CA ASP A 55 -4.13 4.83 0.70
C ASP A 55 -3.60 3.47 1.17
N THR A 56 -4.27 2.42 0.69
CA THR A 56 -4.03 1.06 1.12
C THR A 56 -3.78 0.15 -0.07
N LEU A 57 -2.75 -0.68 0.02
CA LEU A 57 -2.40 -1.70 -0.97
C LEU A 57 -2.85 -3.07 -0.46
N THR A 58 -3.69 -3.75 -1.24
CA THR A 58 -4.12 -5.13 -0.96
C THR A 58 -3.45 -6.10 -1.92
N PHE A 59 -2.62 -6.98 -1.37
CA PHE A 59 -1.92 -8.04 -2.09
C PHE A 59 -2.71 -9.35 -1.94
N ALA A 60 -3.40 -9.77 -2.99
CA ALA A 60 -4.14 -11.02 -3.04
C ALA A 60 -3.37 -12.08 -3.84
N TYR A 61 -3.08 -13.23 -3.24
CA TYR A 61 -2.27 -14.30 -3.82
C TYR A 61 -2.46 -15.65 -3.12
N ASN A 62 -1.99 -16.73 -3.76
CA ASN A 62 -1.89 -18.03 -3.10
C ASN A 62 -0.64 -18.07 -2.19
N ASN A 63 -0.85 -18.10 -0.88
CA ASN A 63 0.21 -18.04 0.13
C ASN A 63 1.13 -19.27 0.21
N GLN A 64 0.81 -20.35 -0.51
CA GLN A 64 1.72 -21.50 -0.67
C GLN A 64 2.84 -21.20 -1.67
N PHE A 65 2.64 -20.25 -2.59
CA PHE A 65 3.57 -19.95 -3.67
C PHE A 65 4.18 -18.55 -3.57
N HIS A 66 3.46 -17.59 -2.99
CA HIS A 66 3.90 -16.21 -2.90
C HIS A 66 3.94 -15.74 -1.45
N LYS A 67 4.73 -14.70 -1.24
CA LYS A 67 4.74 -13.84 -0.07
C LYS A 67 5.02 -12.41 -0.54
N VAL A 68 4.77 -11.43 0.32
CA VAL A 68 5.10 -10.03 0.06
C VAL A 68 6.22 -9.63 1.00
N MET A 69 7.30 -9.09 0.46
CA MET A 69 8.40 -8.53 1.24
C MET A 69 8.52 -7.05 0.92
N GLN A 70 8.46 -6.22 1.96
CA GLN A 70 8.86 -4.82 1.86
C GLN A 70 10.38 -4.74 2.01
N VAL A 71 11.05 -4.01 1.13
CA VAL A 71 12.51 -3.93 1.08
C VAL A 71 13.02 -2.51 0.82
N SER A 72 14.34 -2.36 0.89
CA SER A 72 15.03 -1.15 0.41
C SER A 72 15.02 -1.07 -1.12
N ASP A 73 15.27 0.11 -1.67
CA ASP A 73 15.44 0.29 -3.14
C ASP A 73 16.56 -0.62 -3.68
N GLN A 74 17.70 -0.67 -2.98
CA GLN A 74 18.83 -1.52 -3.37
C GLN A 74 18.44 -2.99 -3.43
N ASP A 75 17.74 -3.49 -2.41
CA ASP A 75 17.33 -4.90 -2.35
C ASP A 75 16.21 -5.21 -3.36
N PHE A 76 15.36 -4.24 -3.68
CA PHE A 76 14.38 -4.35 -4.77
C PHE A 76 15.08 -4.53 -6.12
N GLN A 77 16.05 -3.66 -6.43
CA GLN A 77 16.80 -3.71 -7.69
C GLN A 77 17.61 -5.01 -7.84
N SER A 78 18.17 -5.53 -6.75
CA SER A 78 18.98 -6.76 -6.78
C SER A 78 18.19 -8.03 -6.47
N CYS A 79 16.88 -7.95 -6.23
CA CYS A 79 16.04 -9.06 -5.75
C CYS A 79 16.60 -9.78 -4.52
N ASN A 80 17.16 -9.03 -3.57
CA ASN A 80 17.66 -9.59 -2.31
C ASN A 80 16.51 -9.88 -1.34
N ALA A 81 16.63 -10.95 -0.56
CA ALA A 81 15.63 -11.35 0.43
C ALA A 81 15.79 -10.65 1.80
N SER A 82 16.40 -9.46 1.84
CA SER A 82 16.59 -8.69 3.08
C SER A 82 15.34 -7.86 3.39
N ALA A 83 14.32 -8.48 3.99
CA ALA A 83 13.06 -7.80 4.29
C ALA A 83 13.18 -6.78 5.44
N ILE A 84 12.58 -5.61 5.23
CA ILE A 84 12.13 -4.71 6.29
C ILE A 84 10.90 -5.32 6.97
N SER A 85 10.00 -5.93 6.20
CA SER A 85 8.80 -6.62 6.69
C SER A 85 8.38 -7.71 5.71
N THR A 86 7.80 -8.80 6.22
CA THR A 86 7.31 -9.92 5.43
C THR A 86 5.86 -10.22 5.78
N TYR A 87 5.04 -10.46 4.76
CA TYR A 87 3.63 -10.76 4.87
C TYR A 87 3.30 -12.04 4.09
N THR A 88 2.47 -12.90 4.67
CA THR A 88 2.26 -14.28 4.19
C THR A 88 0.80 -14.73 4.29
N SER A 89 -0.17 -13.82 4.49
CA SER A 89 -1.56 -14.26 4.69
C SER A 89 -2.22 -14.74 3.39
N GLY A 90 -1.78 -14.24 2.23
CA GLY A 90 -2.46 -14.41 0.95
C GLY A 90 -3.48 -13.31 0.61
N SER A 91 -3.72 -12.38 1.55
CA SER A 91 -4.57 -11.20 1.35
C SER A 91 -4.07 -10.04 2.21
N ASP A 92 -2.78 -9.73 2.12
CA ASP A 92 -2.14 -8.74 2.99
C ASP A 92 -2.57 -7.32 2.62
N THR A 93 -2.77 -6.49 3.63
CA THR A 93 -3.22 -5.11 3.48
C THR A 93 -2.19 -4.19 4.14
N ILE A 94 -1.63 -3.28 3.35
CA ILE A 94 -0.51 -2.41 3.76
C ILE A 94 -0.88 -0.97 3.46
N THR A 95 -0.80 -0.10 4.47
CA THR A 95 -1.07 1.34 4.32
C THR A 95 0.24 2.11 4.48
N PRO A 96 0.85 2.64 3.40
CA PRO A 96 2.01 3.51 3.48
C PRO A 96 1.70 4.78 4.29
N LYS A 97 2.38 4.96 5.42
CA LYS A 97 2.11 6.06 6.37
C LYS A 97 2.93 7.32 6.14
N ARG A 98 3.90 7.28 5.22
CA ARG A 98 4.82 8.39 4.96
C ARG A 98 4.97 8.59 3.46
N PRO A 99 5.17 9.83 2.99
CA PRO A 99 5.53 10.09 1.61
C PRO A 99 6.86 9.42 1.24
N GLY A 100 7.00 9.05 -0.03
CA GLY A 100 8.21 8.45 -0.59
C GLY A 100 7.97 7.07 -1.20
N HIS A 101 9.01 6.52 -1.83
CA HIS A 101 8.93 5.22 -2.47
C HIS A 101 8.85 4.09 -1.44
N CYS A 102 7.93 3.16 -1.68
CA CYS A 102 7.83 1.90 -0.96
C CYS A 102 8.03 0.76 -1.96
N TYR A 103 8.99 -0.12 -1.70
CA TYR A 103 9.33 -1.21 -2.61
C TYR A 103 8.86 -2.55 -2.04
N PHE A 104 8.22 -3.34 -2.91
CA PHE A 104 7.71 -4.66 -2.56
C PHE A 104 8.09 -5.65 -3.65
N HIS A 105 8.57 -6.85 -3.27
CA HIS A 105 8.74 -7.95 -4.20
C HIS A 105 8.38 -9.28 -3.56
N CYS A 106 8.30 -10.32 -4.38
CA CYS A 106 8.01 -11.66 -3.88
C CYS A 106 9.29 -12.30 -3.35
N GLY A 107 9.23 -12.81 -2.12
CA GLY A 107 10.35 -13.49 -1.46
C GLY A 107 10.52 -14.97 -1.81
N ALA A 108 9.68 -15.51 -2.68
CA ALA A 108 9.83 -16.89 -3.13
C ALA A 108 10.98 -16.97 -4.17
N PRO A 109 11.80 -18.04 -4.13
CA PRO A 109 12.95 -18.17 -5.03
C PRO A 109 12.58 -17.97 -6.51
N GLY A 110 13.30 -17.09 -7.20
CA GLY A 110 13.11 -16.80 -8.63
C GLY A 110 11.91 -15.92 -8.98
N HIS A 111 11.02 -15.60 -8.02
CA HIS A 111 9.80 -14.85 -8.34
C HIS A 111 10.06 -13.36 -8.61
N CYS A 112 10.94 -12.72 -7.85
CA CYS A 112 11.30 -11.31 -8.09
C CYS A 112 11.99 -11.12 -9.45
N GLN A 113 12.84 -12.08 -9.83
CA GLN A 113 13.55 -12.07 -11.11
C GLN A 113 12.60 -12.27 -12.30
N ALA A 114 11.42 -12.85 -12.06
CA ALA A 114 10.40 -13.07 -13.07
C ALA A 114 9.48 -11.84 -13.29
N GLY A 115 9.62 -10.79 -12.47
CA GLY A 115 8.74 -9.62 -12.46
C GLY A 115 7.84 -9.61 -11.23
#